data_AF-A0A4S2T829-F1
#
_entry.id   AF-A0A4S2T829-F1
#
_cell.length_a   1.000
_cell.length_b   1.000
_cell.length_c   1.000
_cell.angle_alpha   90.00
_cell.angle_beta   90.00
_cell.angle_gamma   90.00
#
_symmetry.space_group_name_H-M   'P 1'
#
loop_
_entity.id
_entity.type
_entity.pdbx_description
1 polymer ?
#
loop_
_entity_poly.entity_id
_entity_poly.type
_entity_poly.pdbx_seq_one_letter_code
_entity_poly.pdbx_strand_id
1 'polypeptide(L)'
;MTRRSTEAQFPDDYAESAAPLPAPELTEAECRRCGTYIAGLDGRYACGVCGWVNDHSEGHRRLPRADEDPDRPPPGRRRPKRPPGPLPGPFPGR
;
A
#
# COMPACT_ATOMS: atom_id res chain seq x y z
N MET A 1 -6.29 -39.45 -0.63
CA MET A 1 -5.74 -38.08 -0.79
C MET A 1 -6.90 -37.16 -1.17
N THR A 2 -7.55 -36.55 -0.19
CA THR A 2 -8.70 -35.67 -0.46
C THR A 2 -8.18 -34.24 -0.55
N ARG A 3 -8.20 -33.65 -1.76
CA ARG A 3 -7.86 -32.23 -1.94
C ARG A 3 -8.95 -31.40 -1.27
N ARG A 4 -8.59 -30.68 -0.21
CA ARG A 4 -9.47 -29.71 0.44
C ARG A 4 -9.42 -28.44 -0.39
N SER A 5 -10.44 -28.20 -1.19
CA SER A 5 -10.60 -26.94 -1.92
C SER A 5 -10.86 -25.83 -0.90
N THR A 6 -9.88 -24.95 -0.72
CA THR A 6 -10.09 -23.66 -0.08
C THR A 6 -10.63 -22.71 -1.13
N GLU A 7 -11.95 -22.71 -1.32
CA GLU A 7 -12.62 -21.55 -1.91
C GLU A 7 -12.51 -20.41 -0.90
N ALA A 8 -11.66 -19.44 -1.20
CA ALA A 8 -11.70 -18.15 -0.54
C ALA A 8 -13.00 -17.46 -0.99
N GLN A 9 -14.03 -17.59 -0.17
CA GLN A 9 -15.27 -16.81 -0.30
C GLN A 9 -14.90 -15.35 -0.02
N PHE A 10 -14.61 -14.58 -1.06
CA PHE A 10 -14.62 -13.13 -0.98
C PHE A 10 -16.09 -12.71 -1.04
N PRO A 11 -16.67 -12.14 0.03
CA PRO A 11 -18.05 -11.67 -0.04
C PRO A 11 -18.17 -10.55 -1.09
N ASP A 12 -19.14 -10.70 -2.00
CA ASP A 12 -19.51 -9.73 -3.04
C ASP A 12 -19.91 -8.34 -2.50
N ASP A 13 -20.00 -8.19 -1.18
CA ASP A 13 -20.37 -6.97 -0.44
C ASP A 13 -19.38 -5.80 -0.62
N TYR A 14 -18.14 -6.08 -1.05
CA TYR A 14 -17.11 -5.07 -1.28
C TYR A 14 -17.33 -4.19 -2.51
N ALA A 15 -18.09 -4.67 -3.50
CA ALA A 15 -18.27 -3.95 -4.75
C ALA A 15 -19.38 -2.89 -4.67
N GLU A 16 -20.36 -3.06 -3.79
CA GLU A 16 -21.60 -2.27 -3.78
C GLU A 16 -21.45 -0.93 -3.00
N SER A 17 -20.48 -0.81 -2.09
CA SER A 17 -20.34 0.38 -1.22
C SER A 17 -19.35 1.45 -1.72
N ALA A 18 -18.65 1.20 -2.82
CA ALA A 18 -17.77 2.20 -3.42
C ALA A 18 -18.58 3.13 -4.33
N ALA A 19 -19.12 4.22 -3.78
CA ALA A 19 -19.60 5.33 -4.58
C ALA A 19 -18.53 5.68 -5.65
N PRO A 20 -18.91 5.98 -6.92
CA PRO A 20 -17.95 6.18 -7.99
C PRO A 20 -16.91 7.23 -7.59
N LEU A 21 -15.70 6.75 -7.34
CA LEU A 21 -14.57 7.60 -7.03
C LEU A 21 -14.28 8.46 -8.27
N PRO A 22 -13.98 9.77 -8.10
CA PRO A 22 -13.65 10.62 -9.24
C PRO A 22 -12.48 10.00 -10.01
N ALA A 23 -12.56 10.11 -11.34
CA ALA A 23 -11.55 9.59 -12.24
C ALA A 23 -10.16 10.09 -11.81
N PRO A 24 -9.13 9.22 -11.84
CA PRO A 24 -7.78 9.61 -11.47
C PRO A 24 -7.23 10.65 -12.45
N GLU A 25 -6.51 11.63 -11.92
CA GLU A 25 -5.88 12.71 -12.68
C GLU A 25 -4.50 12.26 -13.19
N LEU A 26 -4.20 12.54 -14.46
CA LEU A 26 -2.84 12.39 -14.99
C LEU A 26 -2.01 13.60 -14.58
N THR A 27 -0.92 13.36 -13.86
CA THR A 27 -0.01 14.38 -13.33
C THR A 27 1.42 14.09 -13.80
N GLU A 28 2.27 15.12 -13.83
CA GLU A 28 3.64 14.99 -14.35
C GLU A 28 4.65 15.57 -13.36
N ALA A 29 5.84 14.98 -13.25
CA ALA A 29 6.91 15.44 -12.37
C ALA A 29 8.28 14.90 -12.80
N GLU A 30 9.36 15.47 -12.26
CA GLU A 30 10.72 14.93 -12.41
C GLU A 30 11.02 13.85 -11.36
N CYS A 31 11.68 12.77 -11.77
CA CYS A 31 12.15 11.74 -10.86
C CYS A 31 13.21 12.30 -9.92
N ARG A 32 12.96 12.23 -8.61
CA ARG A 32 13.89 12.74 -7.58
C ARG A 32 15.23 12.00 -7.50
N ARG A 33 15.34 10.84 -8.15
CA ARG A 33 16.57 10.03 -8.17
C ARG A 33 17.41 10.24 -9.42
N CYS A 34 16.82 10.23 -10.61
CA CYS A 34 17.56 10.29 -11.88
C CYS A 34 17.17 11.47 -12.79
N GLY A 35 16.24 12.34 -12.37
CA GLY A 35 15.82 13.53 -13.12
C GLY A 35 14.92 13.26 -14.33
N THR A 36 14.59 12.00 -14.63
CA THR A 36 13.70 11.68 -15.75
C THR A 36 12.30 12.25 -15.55
N TYR A 37 11.73 12.88 -16.57
CA TYR A 37 10.33 13.33 -16.56
C TYR A 37 9.39 12.12 -16.61
N ILE A 38 8.46 12.03 -15.65
CA ILE A 38 7.57 10.90 -15.47
C ILE A 38 6.13 11.38 -15.28
N ALA A 39 5.20 10.65 -15.90
CA ALA A 39 3.77 10.80 -15.65
C ALA A 39 3.33 9.85 -14.54
N GLY A 40 2.34 10.26 -13.76
CA GLY A 40 1.78 9.55 -12.62
C GLY A 40 0.29 9.81 -12.47
N LEU A 41 -0.40 8.99 -11.66
CA LEU A 41 -1.83 9.16 -11.38
C LEU A 41 -2.01 9.74 -9.98
N ASP A 42 -2.80 10.80 -9.85
CA ASP A 42 -3.08 11.47 -8.58
C ASP A 42 -1.78 11.76 -7.77
N GLY A 43 -0.71 12.23 -8.42
CA GLY A 43 0.59 12.48 -7.77
C GLY A 43 1.35 11.22 -7.29
N ARG A 44 0.96 10.01 -7.74
CA ARG A 44 1.74 8.78 -7.53
C ARG A 44 2.69 8.55 -8.69
N TYR A 45 3.98 8.50 -8.37
CA TYR A 45 5.04 8.44 -9.35
C TYR A 45 5.86 7.17 -9.18
N ALA A 46 6.05 6.45 -10.29
CA ALA A 46 6.96 5.32 -10.38
C ALA A 46 7.87 5.51 -11.60
N CYS A 47 9.17 5.59 -11.36
CA CYS A 47 10.14 5.77 -12.43
C CYS A 47 10.50 4.42 -13.05
N GLY A 48 10.09 4.21 -14.30
CA GLY A 48 10.44 3.02 -15.07
C GLY A 48 11.94 2.89 -15.41
N VAL A 49 12.72 3.96 -15.23
CA VAL A 49 14.17 3.96 -15.55
C VAL A 49 15.03 3.50 -14.37
N CYS A 50 14.82 4.07 -13.19
CA CYS A 50 15.68 3.81 -12.02
C CYS A 50 14.96 3.07 -10.87
N GLY A 51 13.68 2.72 -11.07
CA GLY A 51 12.86 2.00 -10.10
C GLY A 51 12.46 2.80 -8.85
N TRP A 52 12.72 4.12 -8.82
CA TRP A 52 12.28 4.97 -7.73
C TRP A 52 10.75 5.10 -7.72
N VAL A 53 10.16 5.07 -6.52
CA VAL A 53 8.73 5.32 -6.28
C VAL A 53 8.63 6.34 -5.15
N ASN A 54 7.69 7.30 -5.24
CA ASN A 54 7.46 8.26 -4.16
C ASN A 54 6.80 7.60 -2.94
N ASP A 55 6.88 8.24 -1.76
CA ASP A 55 6.17 7.72 -0.60
C ASP A 55 4.65 7.77 -0.83
N HIS A 56 3.96 6.77 -0.31
CA HIS A 56 2.53 6.61 -0.50
C HIS A 56 1.70 7.79 0.03
N SER A 57 2.19 8.53 1.03
CA SER A 57 1.52 9.71 1.58
C SER A 57 1.63 10.96 0.71
N GLU A 58 2.53 10.96 -0.28
CA GLU A 58 2.75 12.09 -1.18
C GLU A 58 1.75 12.18 -2.34
N GLY A 59 0.89 11.16 -2.50
CA GLY A 59 -0.18 11.18 -3.49
C GLY A 59 -1.24 12.24 -3.17
N HIS A 60 -1.81 12.84 -4.21
CA HIS A 60 -2.87 13.86 -4.10
C HIS A 60 -4.18 13.26 -3.58
N ARG A 61 -4.42 11.98 -3.83
CA ARG A 61 -5.61 11.29 -3.35
C ARG A 61 -5.49 10.99 -1.86
N ARG A 62 -6.47 11.44 -1.07
CA ARG A 62 -6.59 11.12 0.35
C ARG A 62 -6.50 9.61 0.55
N LEU A 63 -5.60 9.19 1.45
CA LEU A 63 -5.50 7.80 1.89
C LEU A 63 -6.78 7.38 2.65
N PRO A 64 -7.24 6.13 2.52
CA PRO A 64 -8.31 5.60 3.36
C PRO A 64 -7.99 5.78 4.84
N ARG A 65 -8.99 6.16 5.63
CA ARG A 65 -8.88 6.19 7.09
C ARG A 65 -9.01 4.78 7.64
N ALA A 66 -8.57 4.62 8.88
CA ALA A 66 -8.71 3.35 9.58
C ALA A 66 -10.18 2.90 9.70
N ASP A 67 -11.15 3.81 9.87
CA ASP A 67 -12.58 3.45 9.91
C ASP A 67 -13.12 2.92 8.58
N GLU A 68 -12.45 3.22 7.47
CA GLU A 68 -12.76 2.72 6.13
C GLU A 68 -11.98 1.43 5.82
N ASP A 69 -11.06 1.01 6.70
CA ASP A 69 -10.30 -0.22 6.55
C ASP A 69 -11.16 -1.42 6.98
N PRO A 70 -11.50 -2.32 6.06
CA PRO A 70 -12.37 -3.46 6.35
C PRO A 70 -11.69 -4.54 7.22
N ASP A 71 -10.36 -4.58 7.23
CA ASP A 71 -9.57 -5.47 8.07
C ASP A 71 -9.30 -4.83 9.45
N ARG A 72 -9.89 -3.66 9.73
CA ARG A 72 -9.69 -2.96 11.01
C ARG A 72 -10.15 -3.83 12.18
N PRO A 73 -9.29 -4.05 13.19
CA PRO A 73 -9.71 -4.74 14.39
C PRO A 73 -10.76 -3.92 15.17
N PRO A 74 -11.75 -4.56 15.79
CA PRO A 74 -12.78 -3.87 16.56
C PRO A 74 -12.15 -3.06 17.71
N PRO A 75 -12.75 -1.92 18.07
CA PRO A 75 -12.25 -1.07 19.16
C PRO A 75 -12.15 -1.88 20.45
N GLY A 76 -10.99 -1.84 21.11
CA GLY A 76 -10.73 -2.53 22.39
C GLY A 76 -9.81 -3.76 22.29
N ARG A 77 -9.55 -4.30 21.10
CA ARG A 77 -8.46 -5.28 20.94
C ARG A 77 -7.12 -4.54 20.84
N ARG A 78 -6.35 -4.52 21.93
CA ARG A 78 -4.96 -4.08 21.89
C ARG A 78 -4.24 -4.90 20.82
N ARG A 79 -3.63 -4.24 19.84
CA ARG A 79 -2.72 -4.88 18.90
C ARG A 79 -1.65 -5.61 19.74
N PRO A 80 -1.50 -6.94 19.62
CA PRO A 80 -0.46 -7.64 20.37
C PRO A 80 0.87 -6.96 20.06
N LYS A 81 1.66 -6.65 21.09
CA LYS A 81 2.99 -6.08 20.89
C LYS A 81 3.74 -7.02 19.94
N ARG A 82 4.19 -6.52 18.79
CA ARG A 82 5.15 -7.24 17.98
C ARG A 82 6.32 -7.59 18.91
N PRO A 83 6.74 -8.86 19.01
CA PRO A 83 7.95 -9.18 19.73
C PRO A 83 9.10 -8.38 19.13
N PRO A 84 10.09 -7.95 19.93
CA PRO A 84 11.26 -7.28 19.40
C PRO A 84 11.86 -8.13 18.29
N GLY A 85 12.19 -7.49 17.17
CA GLY A 85 12.84 -8.17 16.05
C GLY A 85 14.18 -8.77 16.49
N PRO A 86 14.74 -9.73 15.73
CA PRO A 86 16.06 -10.27 16.01
C PRO A 86 17.07 -9.12 16.15
N LEU A 87 17.89 -9.16 17.19
CA LEU A 87 19.01 -8.23 17.31
C LEU A 87 19.89 -8.36 16.07
N PRO A 88 20.37 -7.25 15.47
CA PRO A 88 21.34 -7.34 14.39
C PRO A 88 22.54 -8.15 14.89
N GLY A 89 22.85 -9.24 14.19
CA GLY A 89 24.02 -10.07 14.49
C GLY A 89 25.30 -9.24 14.37
N PRO A 90 26.40 -9.66 15.03
CA PRO A 90 27.67 -8.98 14.89
C PRO A 90 28.05 -8.94 13.40
N PHE A 91 28.28 -7.73 12.89
CA PHE A 91 28.90 -7.54 11.58
C PHE A 91 30.24 -8.31 11.58
N PRO A 92 30.48 -9.26 10.66
CA PRO A 92 31.82 -9.81 10.50
C PRO A 92 32.72 -8.66 10.02
N GLY A 93 33.58 -8.21 10.93
CA GLY A 93 34.59 -7.21 10.65
C GLY A 93 35.75 -7.82 9.89
N ARG A 94 36.10 -7.13 8.79
CA ARG A 94 37.33 -7.18 7.99
C ARG A 94 37.59 -8.38 7.08
#